data_AF-A0A6A4AJ67-F1
#
_entry.id   AF-A0A6A4AJ67-F1
#
_cell.length_a   1.000
_cell.length_b   1.000
_cell.length_c   1.000
_cell.angle_alpha   90.00
_cell.angle_beta   90.00
_cell.angle_gamma   90.00
#
_symmetry.space_group_name_H-M   'P 1'
#
loop_
_entity.id
_entity.type
_entity.pdbx_description
1 polymer ?
#
loop_
_entity_poly.entity_id
_entity_poly.type
_entity_poly.pdbx_seq_one_letter_code
_entity_poly.pdbx_strand_id
1 'polypeptide(L)'
;MVGLVRCPPLRVDPDLDRRLEGAHDLDTIVHAVAPGANTPRADWDTEMEILRVDVRYHRDQLRECEKWLYKEADLRRQAESLCAVVSNERNVAVEEARALREERDEVSRQAALAAVSLQKSADIIDLLKVRIGEYDKKIEGARTTIRNDRLKIKKGLSDLTSCLKTFH
;
A
#
# COMPACT_ATOMS: atom_id res chain seq x y z
N MET A 1 -3.63 27.04 25.47
CA MET A 1 -2.99 28.33 25.13
C MET A 1 -3.72 29.41 25.92
N VAL A 2 -3.19 29.82 27.06
CA VAL A 2 -3.87 30.75 27.99
C VAL A 2 -3.50 32.17 27.56
N GLY A 3 -4.44 32.91 26.97
CA GLY A 3 -4.22 34.29 26.54
C GLY A 3 -4.13 35.21 27.75
N LEU A 4 -2.99 35.88 27.94
CA LEU A 4 -2.88 37.00 28.87
C LEU A 4 -3.87 38.08 28.42
N VAL A 5 -4.94 38.28 29.18
CA VAL A 5 -5.78 39.47 29.07
C VAL A 5 -4.93 40.66 29.47
N ARG A 6 -4.35 41.34 28.48
CA ARG A 6 -3.76 42.66 28.69
C ARG A 6 -4.91 43.62 28.95
N CYS A 7 -5.19 43.87 30.22
CA CYS A 7 -5.96 45.06 30.60
C CYS A 7 -5.26 46.26 29.98
N PRO A 8 -5.93 47.09 29.16
CA PRO A 8 -5.36 48.34 28.71
C PRO A 8 -4.89 49.12 29.96
N PRO A 9 -3.71 49.76 29.92
CA PRO A 9 -3.29 50.59 31.04
C PRO A 9 -4.42 51.57 31.37
N LEU A 10 -4.74 51.72 32.66
CA LEU A 10 -5.69 52.73 33.13
C LEU A 10 -5.26 54.05 32.51
N ARG A 11 -5.98 54.49 31.47
CA ARG A 11 -5.69 55.75 30.79
C ARG A 11 -6.11 56.84 31.76
N VAL A 12 -5.16 57.35 32.53
CA VAL A 12 -5.34 58.56 33.32
C VAL A 12 -5.67 59.65 32.31
N ASP A 13 -6.90 60.16 32.39
CA ASP A 13 -7.36 61.27 31.57
C ASP A 13 -6.64 62.55 32.04
N PRO A 14 -5.64 63.06 31.28
CA PRO A 14 -4.80 64.15 31.74
C PRO A 14 -5.52 65.50 31.76
N ASP A 15 -6.69 65.61 31.12
CA ASP A 15 -7.50 66.82 31.07
C ASP A 15 -8.75 66.73 31.95
N LEU A 16 -8.93 65.61 32.69
CA LEU A 16 -10.06 65.41 33.60
C LEU A 16 -10.15 66.52 34.65
N ASP A 17 -9.02 66.88 35.27
CA ASP A 17 -8.96 67.91 36.30
C ASP A 17 -9.42 69.28 35.76
N ARG A 18 -9.02 69.63 34.53
CA ARG A 18 -9.44 70.87 33.86
C ARG A 18 -10.93 70.87 33.52
N ARG A 19 -11.48 69.70 33.16
CA ARG A 19 -12.90 69.54 32.82
C ARG A 19 -13.79 69.59 34.06
N LEU A 20 -13.26 69.14 35.21
CA LEU A 20 -13.93 69.24 36.50
C LEU A 20 -13.84 70.64 37.12
N GLU A 21 -12.81 71.43 36.81
CA GLU A 21 -12.62 72.79 37.33
C GLU A 21 -13.81 73.73 36.97
N GLY A 22 -14.47 73.47 35.84
CA GLY A 22 -15.68 74.20 35.41
C GLY A 22 -17.01 73.60 35.87
N ALA A 23 -17.03 72.40 36.46
CA ALA A 23 -18.26 71.66 36.74
C ALA A 23 -18.77 71.94 38.17
N HIS A 24 -19.85 72.70 38.27
CA HIS A 24 -20.41 73.16 39.56
C HIS A 24 -21.72 72.47 39.94
N ASP A 25 -22.19 71.54 39.11
CA ASP A 25 -23.36 70.71 39.35
C ASP A 25 -23.09 69.25 38.97
N LEU A 26 -23.94 68.36 39.49
CA LEU A 26 -23.77 66.92 39.34
C LEU A 26 -23.87 66.46 37.87
N ASP A 27 -24.68 67.15 37.07
CA ASP A 27 -24.89 66.83 35.65
C ASP A 27 -23.61 67.09 34.83
N THR A 28 -23.01 68.25 35.04
CA THR A 28 -21.77 68.66 34.39
C THR A 28 -20.60 67.78 34.83
N ILE A 29 -20.57 67.34 36.10
CA ILE A 29 -19.56 66.39 36.60
C ILE A 29 -19.70 65.02 35.92
N VAL A 30 -20.92 64.50 35.77
CA VAL A 30 -21.16 63.21 35.10
C VAL A 30 -20.70 63.24 33.64
N HIS A 31 -20.99 64.33 32.93
CA HIS A 31 -20.49 64.54 31.57
C HIS A 31 -18.96 64.75 31.52
N ALA A 32 -18.37 65.37 32.56
CA ALA A 32 -16.94 65.54 32.70
C ALA A 32 -16.17 64.20 32.89
N VAL A 33 -16.79 63.18 33.48
CA VAL A 33 -16.12 61.89 33.74
C VAL A 33 -16.43 60.83 32.66
N ALA A 34 -17.36 61.11 31.75
CA ALA A 34 -17.80 60.16 30.73
C ALA A 34 -16.66 59.72 29.79
N PRO A 35 -16.54 58.41 29.47
CA PRO A 35 -15.57 57.92 28.51
C PRO A 35 -15.73 58.60 27.14
N GLY A 36 -14.65 59.15 26.59
CA GLY A 36 -14.67 59.85 25.29
C GLY A 36 -15.04 61.33 25.36
N ALA A 37 -15.09 61.91 26.55
CA ALA A 37 -15.42 63.32 26.67
C ALA A 37 -14.24 64.29 26.40
N ASN A 38 -13.05 63.75 26.09
CA ASN A 38 -11.90 64.49 25.54
C ASN A 38 -11.78 64.39 24.02
N THR A 39 -12.49 63.45 23.40
CA THR A 39 -12.58 63.42 21.95
C THR A 39 -13.50 64.56 21.54
N PRO A 40 -13.02 65.53 20.73
CA PRO A 40 -13.92 66.48 20.11
C PRO A 40 -15.05 65.68 19.48
N ARG A 41 -16.30 66.08 19.72
CA ARG A 41 -17.45 65.42 19.11
C ARG A 41 -17.21 65.50 17.60
N ALA A 42 -16.76 64.40 17.00
CA ALA A 42 -16.76 64.29 15.56
C ALA A 42 -18.19 64.60 15.14
N ASP A 43 -18.32 65.48 14.16
CA ASP A 43 -19.63 65.72 13.57
C ASP A 43 -20.22 64.36 13.21
N TRP A 44 -21.48 64.12 13.56
CA TRP A 44 -22.11 62.81 13.37
C TRP A 44 -22.01 62.33 11.93
N ASP A 45 -21.94 63.26 10.99
CA ASP A 45 -21.69 63.00 9.58
C ASP A 45 -20.35 62.31 9.30
N THR A 46 -19.29 62.63 10.06
CA THR A 46 -17.97 62.02 9.95
C THR A 46 -17.96 60.57 10.47
N GLU A 47 -18.53 60.35 11.65
CA GLU A 47 -18.66 58.99 12.23
C GLU A 47 -19.53 58.09 11.36
N MET A 48 -20.63 58.63 10.85
CA MET A 48 -21.50 57.90 9.93
C MET A 48 -20.80 57.57 8.61
N GLU A 49 -19.93 58.44 8.09
CA GLU A 49 -19.18 58.13 6.88
C GLU A 49 -18.10 57.06 7.11
N ILE A 50 -17.41 57.08 8.25
CA ILE A 50 -16.46 56.01 8.64
C ILE A 50 -17.19 54.66 8.69
N LEU A 51 -18.32 54.59 9.40
CA LEU A 51 -19.10 53.36 9.49
C LEU A 51 -19.61 52.89 8.13
N ARG A 52 -20.01 53.80 7.23
CA ARG A 52 -20.40 53.43 5.86
C ARG A 52 -19.24 52.85 5.07
N VAL A 53 -18.03 53.41 5.21
CA VAL A 53 -16.81 52.87 4.58
C VAL A 53 -16.54 51.47 5.12
N ASP A 54 -16.58 51.27 6.43
CA ASP A 54 -16.32 49.97 7.06
C ASP A 54 -17.35 48.92 6.66
N VAL A 55 -18.64 49.28 6.62
CA VAL A 55 -19.70 48.39 6.14
C VAL A 55 -19.48 48.01 4.68
N ARG A 56 -19.08 48.96 3.81
CA ARG A 56 -18.75 48.66 2.41
C ARG A 56 -17.55 47.70 2.33
N TYR A 57 -16.48 47.97 3.08
CA TYR A 57 -15.29 47.13 3.12
C TYR A 57 -15.62 45.69 3.56
N HIS A 58 -16.34 45.52 4.67
CA HIS A 58 -16.73 44.20 5.16
C HIS A 58 -17.71 43.48 4.23
N ARG A 59 -18.59 44.21 3.55
CA ARG A 59 -19.49 43.64 2.54
C ARG A 59 -18.71 43.07 1.35
N ASP A 60 -17.68 43.77 0.89
CA ASP A 60 -16.86 43.28 -0.22
C ASP A 60 -15.97 42.11 0.21
N GLN A 61 -15.43 42.12 1.44
CA GLN A 61 -14.75 40.96 2.03
C GLN A 61 -15.67 39.73 2.12
N LEU A 62 -16.92 39.90 2.55
CA LEU A 62 -17.90 38.81 2.60
C LEU A 62 -18.17 38.20 1.23
N ARG A 63 -18.29 39.03 0.18
CA ARG A 63 -18.45 38.56 -1.20
C ARG A 63 -17.24 37.77 -1.69
N GLU A 64 -16.04 38.16 -1.28
CA GLU A 64 -14.82 37.42 -1.63
C GLU A 64 -14.74 36.08 -0.89
N CYS A 65 -15.04 36.06 0.41
CA CYS A 65 -15.16 34.82 1.18
C CYS A 65 -16.19 33.86 0.60
N GLU A 66 -17.34 34.37 0.16
CA GLU A 66 -18.39 33.56 -0.49
C GLU A 66 -17.89 32.90 -1.78
N LYS A 67 -17.15 33.64 -2.63
CA LYS A 67 -16.51 33.07 -3.84
C LYS A 67 -15.51 31.98 -3.48
N TRP A 68 -14.69 32.20 -2.45
CA TRP A 68 -13.73 31.20 -1.98
C TRP A 68 -14.43 29.94 -1.47
N LEU A 69 -15.53 30.08 -0.74
CA LEU A 69 -16.31 28.97 -0.23
C LEU A 69 -16.91 28.11 -1.36
N TYR A 70 -17.41 28.74 -2.43
CA TYR A 70 -17.85 28.00 -3.62
C TYR A 70 -16.73 27.22 -4.30
N LYS A 71 -15.54 27.82 -4.42
CA LYS A 71 -14.36 27.16 -4.99
C LYS A 71 -13.90 25.99 -4.13
N GLU A 72 -13.86 26.17 -2.81
CA GLU A 72 -13.53 25.10 -1.87
C GLU A 72 -14.54 23.94 -1.96
N ALA A 73 -15.83 24.24 -2.01
CA ALA A 73 -16.88 23.22 -2.14
C ALA A 73 -16.79 22.45 -3.47
N ASP A 74 -16.38 23.10 -4.56
CA ASP A 74 -16.14 22.43 -5.84
C ASP A 74 -14.91 21.52 -5.77
N LEU A 75 -13.78 22.01 -5.27
CA LEU A 75 -12.56 21.21 -5.08
C LEU A 75 -12.80 20.01 -4.16
N ARG A 76 -13.58 20.19 -3.09
CA ARG A 76 -13.96 19.11 -2.19
C ARG A 76 -14.74 18.01 -2.91
N ARG A 77 -15.75 18.39 -3.70
CA ARG A 77 -16.52 17.42 -4.51
C ARG A 77 -15.65 16.68 -5.52
N GLN A 78 -14.71 17.39 -6.16
CA GLN A 78 -13.75 16.76 -7.08
C GLN A 78 -12.84 15.76 -6.34
N ALA A 79 -12.31 16.13 -5.17
CA ALA A 79 -11.47 15.25 -4.36
C ALA A 79 -12.23 14.02 -3.86
N GLU A 80 -13.48 14.17 -3.41
CA GLU A 80 -14.34 13.07 -2.98
C GLU A 80 -14.63 12.10 -4.15
N SER A 81 -14.91 12.64 -5.34
CA SER A 81 -15.09 11.84 -6.57
C SER A 81 -13.83 11.03 -6.93
N LEU A 82 -12.66 11.69 -6.94
CA LEU A 82 -11.39 11.02 -7.21
C LEU A 82 -11.07 9.94 -6.16
N CYS A 83 -11.33 10.21 -4.88
CA CYS A 83 -11.14 9.24 -3.82
C CYS A 83 -12.04 8.01 -4.00
N ALA A 84 -13.29 8.20 -4.43
CA ALA A 84 -14.20 7.09 -4.73
C ALA A 84 -13.67 6.23 -5.89
N VAL A 85 -13.20 6.86 -6.97
CA VAL A 85 -12.62 6.16 -8.14
C VAL A 85 -11.38 5.37 -7.73
N VAL A 86 -10.40 6.02 -7.09
CA VAL A 86 -9.16 5.37 -6.65
C VAL A 86 -9.43 4.24 -5.65
N SER A 87 -10.39 4.42 -4.75
CA SER A 87 -10.76 3.35 -3.81
C SER A 87 -11.38 2.16 -4.54
N ASN A 88 -12.18 2.38 -5.58
CA ASN A 88 -12.76 1.31 -6.38
C ASN A 88 -11.67 0.55 -7.17
N GLU A 89 -10.79 1.28 -7.86
CA GLU A 89 -9.66 0.69 -8.60
C GLU A 89 -8.74 -0.12 -7.68
N ARG A 90 -8.43 0.40 -6.49
CA ARG A 90 -7.66 -0.33 -5.48
C ARG A 90 -8.34 -1.62 -5.08
N ASN A 91 -9.66 -1.61 -4.86
CA ASN A 91 -10.39 -2.80 -4.46
C ASN A 91 -10.38 -3.86 -5.57
N VAL A 92 -10.57 -3.45 -6.84
CA VAL A 92 -10.48 -4.36 -7.99
C VAL A 92 -9.08 -4.98 -8.08
N ALA A 93 -8.03 -4.17 -8.02
CA ALA A 93 -6.65 -4.66 -8.07
C ALA A 93 -6.31 -5.62 -6.91
N VAL A 94 -6.89 -5.40 -5.72
CA VAL A 94 -6.72 -6.29 -4.57
C VAL A 94 -7.38 -7.65 -4.83
N GLU A 95 -8.59 -7.69 -5.38
CA GLU A 95 -9.27 -8.94 -5.69
C GLU A 95 -8.59 -9.70 -6.82
N GLU A 96 -8.12 -9.01 -7.87
CA GLU A 96 -7.30 -9.63 -8.93
C GLU A 96 -6.01 -10.23 -8.37
N ALA A 97 -5.31 -9.49 -7.50
CA ALA A 97 -4.09 -9.99 -6.86
C ALA A 97 -4.37 -11.20 -5.94
N ARG A 98 -5.55 -11.28 -5.32
CA ARG A 98 -5.97 -12.46 -4.55
C ARG A 98 -6.19 -13.66 -5.45
N ALA A 99 -6.95 -13.51 -6.53
CA ALA A 99 -7.19 -14.58 -7.50
C ALA A 99 -5.89 -15.14 -8.08
N LEU A 100 -4.95 -14.26 -8.48
CA LEU A 100 -3.65 -14.69 -8.99
C LEU A 100 -2.81 -15.44 -7.95
N ARG A 101 -2.92 -15.08 -6.65
CA ARG A 101 -2.22 -15.81 -5.58
C ARG A 101 -2.79 -17.22 -5.41
N GLU A 102 -4.11 -17.35 -5.44
CA GLU A 102 -4.80 -18.65 -5.35
C GLU A 102 -4.41 -19.56 -6.52
N GLU A 103 -4.40 -19.03 -7.75
CA GLU A 103 -3.95 -19.77 -8.94
C GLU A 103 -2.48 -20.20 -8.79
N ARG A 104 -1.60 -19.29 -8.35
CA ARG A 104 -0.19 -19.61 -8.12
C ARG A 104 -0.02 -20.69 -7.05
N ASP A 105 -0.81 -20.66 -5.98
CA ASP A 105 -0.78 -21.68 -4.94
C ASP A 105 -1.28 -23.06 -5.44
N GLU A 106 -2.30 -23.08 -6.30
CA GLU A 106 -2.76 -24.29 -7.00
C GLU A 106 -1.66 -24.87 -7.89
N VAL A 107 -1.07 -24.05 -8.77
CA VAL A 107 0.03 -24.47 -9.66
C VAL A 107 1.21 -24.99 -8.84
N SER A 108 1.54 -24.33 -7.72
CA SER A 108 2.63 -24.77 -6.84
C SER A 108 2.35 -26.15 -6.22
N ARG A 109 1.11 -26.41 -5.79
CA ARG A 109 0.70 -27.73 -5.30
C ARG A 109 0.78 -28.80 -6.39
N GLN A 110 0.33 -28.50 -7.60
CA GLN A 110 0.41 -29.42 -8.73
C GLN A 110 1.87 -29.74 -9.10
N ALA A 111 2.74 -28.73 -9.11
CA ALA A 111 4.17 -28.91 -9.36
C ALA A 111 4.82 -29.82 -8.30
N ALA A 112 4.46 -29.66 -7.03
CA ALA A 112 4.95 -30.52 -5.95
C ALA A 112 4.50 -31.99 -6.13
N LEU A 113 3.23 -32.22 -6.49
CA LEU A 113 2.72 -33.56 -6.78
C LEU A 113 3.41 -34.20 -7.99
N ALA A 114 3.61 -33.42 -9.05
CA ALA A 114 4.33 -33.87 -10.24
C ALA A 114 5.78 -34.24 -9.92
N ALA A 115 6.48 -33.44 -9.11
CA ALA A 115 7.85 -33.72 -8.68
C ALA A 115 7.93 -35.05 -7.90
N VAL A 116 6.99 -35.32 -7.00
CA VAL A 116 6.91 -36.60 -6.28
C VAL A 116 6.66 -37.77 -7.24
N SER A 117 5.79 -37.60 -8.23
CA SER A 117 5.51 -38.63 -9.24
C SER A 117 6.73 -38.95 -10.12
N LEU A 118 7.46 -37.90 -10.52
CA LEU A 118 8.71 -38.04 -11.27
C LEU A 118 9.77 -38.78 -10.45
N GLN A 119 9.91 -38.48 -9.15
CA GLN A 119 10.84 -39.19 -8.29
C GLN A 119 10.51 -40.69 -8.22
N LYS A 120 9.23 -41.05 -8.02
CA LYS A 120 8.81 -42.46 -8.03
C LYS A 120 9.14 -43.15 -9.35
N SER A 121 8.98 -42.44 -10.46
CA SER A 121 9.29 -42.96 -11.79
C SER A 121 10.80 -43.16 -11.96
N ALA A 122 11.63 -42.25 -11.45
CA ALA A 122 13.08 -42.39 -11.41
C ALA A 122 13.51 -43.63 -10.59
N ASP A 123 12.92 -43.84 -9.42
CA ASP A 123 13.20 -45.00 -8.56
C ASP A 123 12.88 -46.33 -9.28
N ILE A 124 11.75 -46.39 -10.00
CA ILE A 124 11.36 -47.55 -10.81
C ILE A 124 12.35 -47.78 -11.96
N ILE A 125 12.76 -46.72 -12.65
CA ILE A 125 13.76 -46.81 -13.73
C ILE A 125 15.07 -47.39 -13.21
N ASP A 126 15.52 -46.94 -12.04
CA ASP A 126 16.76 -47.45 -11.44
C ASP A 126 16.64 -48.91 -11.02
N LEU A 127 15.49 -49.32 -10.46
CA LEU A 127 15.20 -50.74 -10.19
C LEU A 127 15.24 -51.60 -11.46
N LEU A 128 14.65 -51.11 -12.55
CA LEU A 128 14.64 -51.81 -13.83
C LEU A 128 16.05 -51.94 -14.42
N LYS A 129 16.87 -50.88 -14.34
CA LYS A 129 18.29 -50.94 -14.76
C LYS A 129 19.06 -52.03 -14.03
N VAL A 130 18.87 -52.15 -12.70
CA VAL A 130 19.52 -53.19 -11.90
C VAL A 130 19.10 -54.58 -12.38
N ARG A 131 17.79 -54.82 -12.55
CA ARG A 131 17.26 -56.10 -13.04
C ARG A 131 17.78 -56.46 -14.43
N ILE A 132 17.85 -55.50 -15.35
CA ILE A 132 18.42 -55.71 -16.69
C ILE A 132 19.87 -56.18 -16.57
N GLY A 133 20.69 -55.52 -15.73
CA GLY A 133 22.07 -55.94 -15.49
C GLY A 133 22.20 -57.35 -14.91
N GLU A 134 21.26 -57.80 -14.07
CA GLU A 134 21.22 -59.19 -13.60
C GLU A 134 20.88 -60.18 -14.73
N TYR A 135 19.90 -59.84 -15.58
CA TYR A 135 19.54 -60.67 -16.73
C TYR A 135 20.67 -60.75 -17.75
N ASP A 136 21.37 -59.65 -18.02
CA ASP A 136 22.53 -59.63 -18.92
C ASP A 136 23.63 -60.58 -18.42
N LYS A 137 23.92 -60.57 -17.11
CA LYS A 137 24.87 -61.53 -16.50
C LYS A 137 24.41 -62.98 -16.66
N LYS A 138 23.12 -63.27 -16.46
CA LYS A 138 22.56 -64.63 -16.66
C LYS A 138 22.67 -65.07 -18.12
N ILE A 139 22.40 -64.17 -19.06
CA ILE A 139 22.52 -64.43 -20.50
C ILE A 139 23.98 -64.71 -20.88
N GLU A 140 24.92 -63.90 -20.41
CA GLU A 140 26.35 -64.16 -20.64
C GLU A 140 26.81 -65.48 -20.02
N GLY A 141 26.36 -65.78 -18.80
CA GLY A 141 26.57 -67.10 -18.17
C GLY A 141 26.08 -68.24 -19.07
N ALA A 142 24.83 -68.19 -19.53
CA ALA A 142 24.27 -69.19 -20.43
C ALA A 142 25.05 -69.30 -21.76
N ARG A 143 25.47 -68.16 -22.34
CA ARG A 143 26.30 -68.13 -23.57
C ARG A 143 27.64 -68.84 -23.36
N THR A 144 28.30 -68.62 -22.23
CA THR A 144 29.57 -69.30 -21.91
C THR A 144 29.39 -70.80 -21.73
N THR A 145 28.33 -71.24 -21.03
CA THR A 145 27.98 -72.67 -20.88
C THR A 145 27.74 -73.33 -22.23
N ILE A 146 26.90 -72.74 -23.08
CA ILE A 146 26.63 -73.24 -24.44
C ILE A 146 27.92 -73.35 -25.25
N ARG A 147 28.80 -72.34 -25.17
CA ARG A 147 30.10 -72.37 -25.86
C ARG A 147 30.97 -73.54 -25.39
N ASN A 148 31.04 -73.75 -24.08
CA ASN A 148 31.83 -74.83 -23.49
C ASN A 148 31.27 -76.22 -23.86
N ASP A 149 29.95 -76.39 -23.80
CA ASP A 149 29.31 -77.65 -24.17
C ASP A 149 29.52 -77.96 -25.65
N ARG A 150 29.42 -76.96 -26.53
CA ARG A 150 29.73 -77.12 -27.95
C ARG A 150 31.17 -77.59 -28.19
N LEU A 151 32.13 -77.09 -27.41
CA LEU A 151 33.54 -77.54 -27.48
C LEU A 151 33.70 -78.99 -27.00
N LYS A 152 33.05 -79.37 -25.89
CA LYS A 152 33.06 -80.75 -25.38
C LYS A 152 32.47 -81.73 -26.39
N ILE A 153 31.32 -81.40 -26.97
CA ILE A 153 30.68 -82.21 -28.01
C ILE A 153 31.60 -82.36 -29.22
N LYS A 154 32.19 -81.26 -29.70
CA LYS A 154 33.14 -81.30 -30.82
C LYS A 154 34.34 -82.20 -30.54
N LYS A 155 34.91 -82.14 -29.33
CA LYS A 155 36.00 -83.02 -28.92
C LYS A 155 35.56 -84.48 -28.88
N GLY A 156 34.45 -84.79 -28.21
CA GLY A 156 33.92 -86.16 -28.13
C GLY A 156 33.64 -86.77 -29.51
N LEU A 157 33.12 -86.00 -30.46
CA LEU A 157 32.94 -86.43 -31.85
C LEU A 157 34.27 -86.71 -32.57
N SER A 158 35.28 -85.87 -32.36
CA SER A 158 36.63 -86.08 -32.90
C SER A 158 37.28 -87.36 -32.36
N ASP A 159 37.15 -87.59 -31.05
CA ASP A 159 37.69 -88.78 -30.38
C ASP A 159 37.00 -90.05 -30.91
N LEU A 160 35.67 -90.04 -31.03
CA LEU A 160 34.88 -91.13 -31.59
C LEU A 160 35.30 -91.44 -33.05
N THR A 161 35.45 -90.39 -33.86
CA THR A 161 35.89 -90.52 -35.26
C THR A 161 37.29 -91.14 -35.35
N SER A 162 38.17 -90.80 -34.41
CA SER A 162 39.53 -91.34 -34.35
C SER A 162 39.53 -92.82 -33.95
N CYS A 163 38.74 -93.21 -32.94
CA CYS A 163 38.55 -94.62 -32.56
C CYS A 163 38.00 -95.46 -33.72
N LEU A 164 37.01 -94.95 -34.47
CA LEU A 164 36.45 -95.69 -35.60
C LEU A 164 37.49 -95.94 -36.71
N LYS A 165 38.40 -94.99 -36.94
CA LYS A 165 39.50 -95.16 -37.91
C LYS A 165 40.55 -96.19 -37.50
N THR A 166 40.67 -96.49 -36.19
CA THR A 166 41.60 -97.53 -35.70
C THR A 166 41.00 -98.93 -35.70
N PHE A 167 39.69 -99.07 -35.95
CA PHE A 167 38.98 -100.36 -36.02
C PHE A 167 38.88 -100.95 -37.44
N HIS A 168 39.38 -100.25 -38.46
CA HIS A 168 39.55 -100.73 -39.84
C HIS A 168 41.04 -100.74 -40.19
#